data_AF-A0A9E4E414-F1
#
_entry.id   AF-A0A9E4E414-F1
#
_cell.length_a   1.000
_cell.length_b   1.000
_cell.length_c   1.000
_cell.angle_alpha   90.00
_cell.angle_beta   90.00
_cell.angle_gamma   90.00
#
_symmetry.space_group_name_H-M   'P 1'
#
loop_
_entity.id
_entity.type
_entity.pdbx_description
1 polymer ?
#
loop_
_entity_poly.entity_id
_entity_poly.type
_entity_poly.pdbx_seq_one_letter_code
_entity_poly.pdbx_strand_id
1 'polypeptide(L)'
;MNFKQKIGYMAIGCLFTLAGYFLATLGSGGFAPQNASAQAGDKQIIDEIVCRGLSIVNAENKIIVRLVADAEDEGGMISISNKVGFPVATLSVIEEGGSLSIANRVGQAVAALIAEDEGGSLNIFGSNRNKSGARLSANKNGGVLTVRYKGRSKSFY
;
A
#
# COMPACT_ATOMS: atom_id res chain seq x y z
N MET A 1 -17.27 -40.04 -41.32
CA MET A 1 -18.08 -39.28 -40.35
C MET A 1 -18.93 -38.26 -41.11
N ASN A 2 -20.25 -38.38 -41.07
CA ASN A 2 -21.15 -37.58 -41.92
C ASN A 2 -21.44 -36.21 -41.30
N PHE A 3 -21.72 -35.20 -42.13
CA PHE A 3 -21.89 -33.79 -41.74
C PHE A 3 -22.88 -33.57 -40.59
N LYS A 4 -23.97 -34.36 -40.55
CA LYS A 4 -24.96 -34.34 -39.45
C LYS A 4 -24.37 -34.70 -38.07
N GLN A 5 -23.38 -35.60 -38.02
CA GLN A 5 -22.72 -35.98 -36.77
C GLN A 5 -21.83 -34.84 -36.25
N LYS A 6 -21.15 -34.10 -37.14
CA LYS A 6 -20.32 -32.94 -36.76
C LYS A 6 -21.14 -31.82 -36.14
N ILE A 7 -22.31 -31.51 -36.71
CA ILE A 7 -23.25 -30.53 -36.16
C ILE A 7 -23.72 -30.97 -34.76
N GLY A 8 -24.04 -32.26 -34.60
CA GLY A 8 -24.41 -32.82 -33.30
C GLY A 8 -23.34 -32.64 -32.23
N TYR A 9 -22.09 -32.98 -32.54
CA TYR A 9 -20.97 -32.79 -31.60
C TYR A 9 -20.69 -31.32 -31.30
N MET A 10 -20.84 -30.43 -32.28
CA MET A 10 -20.68 -28.99 -32.08
C MET A 10 -21.76 -28.43 -31.15
N ALA A 11 -23.02 -28.81 -31.34
CA ALA A 11 -24.12 -28.38 -30.48
C ALA A 11 -23.94 -28.87 -29.04
N ILE A 12 -23.55 -30.14 -28.86
CA ILE A 12 -23.30 -30.73 -27.53
C ILE A 12 -22.10 -30.04 -26.86
N GLY A 13 -21.01 -29.80 -27.60
CA GLY A 13 -19.84 -29.07 -27.10
C GLY A 13 -20.18 -27.66 -26.64
N CYS A 14 -20.92 -26.90 -27.45
CA CYS A 14 -21.41 -25.57 -27.07
C CYS A 14 -22.29 -25.62 -25.82
N LEU A 15 -23.17 -26.63 -25.71
CA LEU A 15 -24.05 -26.81 -24.55
C LEU A 15 -23.25 -27.05 -23.26
N PHE A 16 -22.21 -27.89 -23.32
CA PHE A 16 -21.34 -28.17 -22.18
C PHE A 16 -20.53 -26.94 -21.75
N THR A 17 -19.99 -26.19 -22.71
CA THR A 17 -19.29 -24.93 -22.42
C THR A 17 -20.21 -23.92 -21.75
N LEU A 18 -21.44 -23.79 -22.26
CA LEU A 18 -22.44 -22.88 -21.70
C LEU A 18 -22.89 -23.32 -20.31
N ALA A 19 -23.12 -24.61 -20.09
CA ALA A 19 -23.48 -25.16 -18.79
C ALA A 19 -22.36 -24.98 -17.75
N GLY A 20 -21.11 -25.25 -18.14
CA GLY A 20 -19.95 -25.01 -17.29
C GLY A 20 -19.82 -23.54 -16.89
N TYR A 21 -20.04 -22.63 -17.84
CA TYR A 21 -20.06 -21.18 -17.57
C TYR A 21 -21.17 -20.80 -16.58
N PHE A 22 -22.41 -21.29 -16.80
CA PHE A 22 -23.53 -21.03 -15.89
C PHE A 22 -23.30 -21.58 -14.48
N LEU A 23 -22.81 -22.81 -14.34
CA LEU A 23 -22.48 -23.38 -13.04
C LEU A 23 -21.39 -22.58 -12.32
N ALA A 24 -20.35 -22.16 -13.04
CA ALA A 24 -19.29 -21.33 -12.48
C ALA A 24 -19.83 -19.98 -11.96
N THR A 25 -20.79 -19.37 -12.67
CA THR A 25 -21.41 -18.10 -12.26
C THR A 25 -22.41 -18.22 -11.11
N LEU A 26 -23.10 -19.36 -10.98
CA LEU A 26 -24.04 -19.62 -9.89
C LEU A 26 -23.33 -19.89 -8.57
N GLY A 27 -22.13 -20.50 -8.61
CA GLY A 27 -21.29 -20.71 -7.42
C GLY A 27 -20.56 -19.47 -6.94
N SER A 28 -20.38 -18.44 -7.79
CA SER A 28 -19.57 -17.26 -7.49
C SER A 28 -20.36 -15.98 -7.15
N GLY A 29 -21.68 -16.07 -6.94
CA GLY A 29 -22.48 -14.91 -6.50
C GLY A 29 -22.70 -13.83 -7.56
N GLY A 30 -22.64 -14.17 -8.85
CA GLY A 30 -22.88 -13.26 -9.98
C GLY A 30 -21.65 -13.08 -10.88
N PHE A 31 -21.82 -12.26 -11.94
CA PHE A 31 -20.82 -11.94 -12.98
C PHE A 31 -19.63 -11.11 -12.48
N ALA A 32 -19.14 -11.39 -11.28
CA ALA A 32 -17.89 -10.82 -10.80
C ALA A 32 -16.71 -11.55 -11.46
N PRO A 33 -15.63 -10.85 -11.84
CA PRO A 33 -14.40 -11.49 -12.29
C PRO A 33 -13.94 -12.49 -11.22
N GLN A 34 -13.72 -13.74 -11.63
CA GLN A 34 -13.20 -14.76 -10.73
C GLN A 34 -11.74 -14.44 -10.44
N ASN A 35 -11.50 -13.79 -9.30
CA ASN A 35 -10.15 -13.69 -8.77
C ASN A 35 -9.70 -15.10 -8.41
N ALA A 36 -8.64 -15.58 -9.07
CA ALA A 36 -8.01 -16.84 -8.72
C ALA A 36 -7.60 -16.78 -7.23
N SER A 37 -8.22 -17.62 -6.39
CA SER A 37 -7.73 -17.84 -5.04
C SER A 37 -6.64 -18.90 -5.09
N ALA A 38 -5.45 -18.57 -4.60
CA ALA A 38 -4.41 -19.57 -4.40
C ALA A 38 -4.94 -20.65 -3.42
N GLN A 39 -4.69 -21.92 -3.71
CA GLN A 39 -4.94 -22.99 -2.74
C GLN A 39 -4.11 -22.71 -1.49
N ALA A 40 -4.78 -22.63 -0.34
CA ALA A 40 -4.12 -22.39 0.93
C ALA A 40 -3.14 -23.54 1.22
N GLY A 41 -1.83 -23.27 1.17
CA GLY A 41 -0.81 -24.25 1.60
C GLY A 41 0.54 -24.13 0.91
N ASP A 42 0.59 -23.74 -0.36
CA ASP A 42 1.83 -23.76 -1.11
C ASP A 42 2.57 -22.42 -1.02
N LYS A 43 3.76 -22.46 -0.40
CA LYS A 43 4.72 -21.36 -0.49
C LYS A 43 5.22 -21.29 -1.92
N GLN A 44 4.90 -20.20 -2.61
CA GLN A 44 5.44 -19.92 -3.94
C GLN A 44 6.66 -19.01 -3.82
N ILE A 45 7.74 -19.38 -4.48
CA ILE A 45 8.87 -18.48 -4.72
C ILE A 45 8.58 -17.81 -6.06
N ILE A 46 8.44 -16.49 -6.04
CA ILE A 46 8.22 -15.67 -7.22
C ILE A 46 9.45 -14.79 -7.36
N ASP A 47 10.13 -14.87 -8.49
CA ASP A 47 11.33 -14.07 -8.75
C ASP A 47 10.99 -12.59 -8.96
N GLU A 48 9.90 -12.30 -9.68
CA GLU A 48 9.46 -10.93 -9.97
C GLU A 48 7.93 -10.79 -9.93
N ILE A 49 7.46 -9.71 -9.30
CA ILE A 49 6.04 -9.32 -9.28
C ILE A 49 5.93 -7.93 -9.92
N VAL A 50 5.29 -7.85 -11.09
CA VAL A 50 5.00 -6.59 -11.78
C VAL A 50 3.53 -6.23 -11.59
N CYS A 51 3.26 -5.23 -10.75
CA CYS A 51 1.91 -4.76 -10.49
C CYS A 51 1.90 -3.27 -10.12
N ARG A 52 0.77 -2.58 -10.34
CA ARG A 52 0.60 -1.19 -9.88
C ARG A 52 0.37 -1.07 -8.37
N GLY A 53 -0.08 -2.16 -7.74
CA GLY A 53 -0.24 -2.20 -6.30
C GLY A 53 -0.29 -3.63 -5.76
N LEU A 54 0.32 -3.81 -4.60
CA LEU A 54 0.35 -5.05 -3.85
C LEU A 54 -0.25 -4.80 -2.46
N SER A 55 -1.26 -5.57 -2.09
CA SER A 55 -1.92 -5.46 -0.78
C SER A 55 -1.82 -6.77 -0.02
N ILE A 56 -1.36 -6.69 1.23
CA ILE A 56 -1.37 -7.81 2.18
C ILE A 56 -2.51 -7.58 3.16
N VAL A 57 -3.44 -8.53 3.24
CA VAL A 57 -4.60 -8.45 4.13
C VAL A 57 -4.45 -9.37 5.34
N ASN A 58 -5.12 -9.04 6.45
CA ASN A 58 -5.28 -9.95 7.58
C ASN A 58 -6.46 -10.92 7.38
N ALA A 59 -6.71 -11.78 8.37
CA ALA A 59 -7.83 -12.74 8.36
C ALA A 59 -9.23 -12.08 8.32
N GLU A 60 -9.33 -10.78 8.62
CA GLU A 60 -10.56 -9.99 8.52
C GLU A 60 -10.67 -9.26 7.17
N ASN A 61 -9.84 -9.60 6.18
CA ASN A 61 -9.72 -8.93 4.87
C ASN A 61 -9.37 -7.43 4.94
N LYS A 62 -8.77 -6.97 6.04
CA LYS A 62 -8.26 -5.59 6.14
C LYS A 62 -6.83 -5.52 5.62
N ILE A 63 -6.53 -4.50 4.81
CA ILE A 63 -5.18 -4.24 4.30
C ILE A 63 -4.28 -3.81 5.46
N ILE A 64 -3.20 -4.56 5.69
CA ILE A 64 -2.18 -4.31 6.71
C ILE A 64 -0.90 -3.78 6.07
N VAL A 65 -0.57 -4.20 4.86
CA VAL A 65 0.57 -3.65 4.10
C VAL A 65 0.08 -3.29 2.71
N ARG A 66 0.47 -2.12 2.22
CA ARG A 66 0.14 -1.66 0.88
C ARG A 66 1.37 -1.08 0.20
N LEU A 67 1.65 -1.56 -1.00
CA LEU A 67 2.62 -0.97 -1.92
C LEU A 67 1.83 -0.45 -3.11
N VAL A 68 2.06 0.78 -3.54
CA VAL A 68 1.45 1.39 -4.73
C VAL A 68 2.51 2.18 -5.49
N ALA A 69 2.44 2.13 -6.83
CA ALA A 69 3.41 2.81 -7.69
C ALA A 69 3.09 4.29 -7.95
N ASP A 70 1.82 4.68 -7.75
CA ASP A 70 1.30 5.99 -8.11
C ASP A 70 0.28 6.44 -7.05
N ALA A 71 0.81 6.88 -5.92
CA ALA A 71 0.07 7.48 -4.82
C ALA A 71 0.01 8.99 -5.04
N GLU A 72 -1.20 9.51 -5.21
CA GLU A 72 -1.47 10.96 -5.27
C GLU A 72 -0.65 11.69 -6.34
N ASP A 73 -0.32 11.02 -7.45
CA ASP A 73 0.51 11.51 -8.55
C ASP A 73 1.96 11.87 -8.17
N GLU A 74 2.37 11.61 -6.92
CA GLU A 74 3.73 11.86 -6.42
C GLU A 74 4.64 10.61 -6.54
N GLY A 75 4.08 9.46 -6.90
CA GLY A 75 4.84 8.23 -7.19
C GLY A 75 4.67 7.13 -6.14
N GLY A 76 5.75 6.44 -5.79
CA GLY A 76 5.69 5.22 -4.98
C GLY A 76 5.33 5.46 -3.52
N MET A 77 4.48 4.60 -2.94
CA MET A 77 4.21 4.57 -1.50
C MET A 77 4.16 3.14 -0.97
N ILE A 78 4.78 2.95 0.21
CA ILE A 78 4.66 1.76 1.05
C ILE A 78 4.03 2.19 2.38
N SER A 79 2.94 1.55 2.79
CA SER A 79 2.32 1.80 4.09
C SER A 79 2.04 0.53 4.87
N ILE A 80 2.19 0.62 6.18
CA ILE A 80 1.85 -0.41 7.16
C ILE A 80 0.75 0.14 8.06
N SER A 81 -0.36 -0.58 8.15
CA SER A 81 -1.55 -0.18 8.90
C SER A 81 -1.77 -1.05 10.13
N ASN A 82 -2.37 -0.48 11.16
CA ASN A 82 -2.82 -1.23 12.32
C ASN A 82 -4.12 -2.01 12.02
N LYS A 83 -4.59 -2.84 12.97
CA LYS A 83 -5.80 -3.67 12.82
C LYS A 83 -7.10 -2.87 12.58
N VAL A 84 -7.09 -1.57 12.86
CA VAL A 84 -8.22 -0.65 12.66
C VAL A 84 -8.13 0.03 11.29
N GLY A 85 -7.00 -0.10 10.58
CA GLY A 85 -6.78 0.45 9.25
C GLY A 85 -6.03 1.78 9.23
N PHE A 86 -5.58 2.31 10.37
CA PHE A 86 -4.75 3.52 10.37
C PHE A 86 -3.31 3.18 9.99
N PRO A 87 -2.72 3.89 9.01
CA PRO A 87 -1.28 3.81 8.75
C PRO A 87 -0.48 4.20 9.99
N VAL A 88 0.48 3.36 10.38
CA VAL A 88 1.41 3.59 11.50
C VAL A 88 2.84 3.80 11.02
N ALA A 89 3.17 3.36 9.81
CA ALA A 89 4.43 3.66 9.13
C ALA A 89 4.17 3.82 7.63
N THR A 90 4.72 4.88 7.04
CA THR A 90 4.60 5.16 5.60
C THR A 90 5.94 5.63 5.05
N LEU A 91 6.40 5.02 3.97
CA LEU A 91 7.48 5.52 3.11
C LEU A 91 6.81 5.99 1.81
N SER A 92 7.03 7.23 1.41
CA SER A 92 6.45 7.79 0.19
C SER A 92 7.45 8.68 -0.55
N VAL A 93 7.23 8.79 -1.84
CA VAL A 93 7.75 9.92 -2.63
C VAL A 93 6.90 11.15 -2.32
N ILE A 94 7.52 12.31 -2.34
CA ILE A 94 6.88 13.63 -2.25
C ILE A 94 7.44 14.54 -3.35
N GLU A 95 6.79 15.67 -3.65
CA GLU A 95 7.20 16.60 -4.72
C GLU A 95 8.72 16.90 -4.74
N GLU A 96 9.32 17.18 -3.57
CA GLU A 96 10.73 17.57 -3.44
C GLU A 96 11.68 16.40 -3.09
N GLY A 97 11.19 15.16 -3.01
CA GLY A 97 12.02 14.01 -2.64
C GLY A 97 11.29 12.85 -1.98
N GLY A 98 11.71 12.50 -0.76
CA GLY A 98 11.25 11.29 -0.06
C GLY A 98 10.85 11.56 1.38
N SER A 99 9.85 10.83 1.86
CA SER A 99 9.32 10.96 3.22
C SER A 99 9.15 9.60 3.88
N LEU A 100 9.58 9.49 5.14
CA LEU A 100 9.25 8.40 6.04
C LEU A 100 8.50 8.97 7.24
N SER A 101 7.26 8.54 7.45
CA SER A 101 6.39 8.98 8.54
C SER A 101 6.07 7.81 9.47
N ILE A 102 6.13 8.04 10.78
CA ILE A 102 5.67 7.13 11.81
C ILE A 102 4.52 7.79 12.55
N ALA A 103 3.42 7.07 12.73
CA ALA A 103 2.21 7.55 13.39
C ALA A 103 1.81 6.68 14.58
N ASN A 104 1.06 7.29 15.50
CA ASN A 104 0.49 6.58 16.66
C ASN A 104 -0.73 5.73 16.27
N ARG A 105 -1.34 5.06 17.26
CA ARG A 105 -2.48 4.14 17.05
C ARG A 105 -3.72 4.79 16.40
N VAL A 106 -3.84 6.11 16.45
CA VAL A 106 -4.97 6.87 15.88
C VAL A 106 -4.56 7.61 14.59
N GLY A 107 -3.42 7.23 13.98
CA GLY A 107 -2.97 7.78 12.70
C GLY A 107 -2.35 9.18 12.79
N GLN A 108 -2.00 9.66 13.99
CA GLN A 108 -1.31 10.95 14.13
C GLN A 108 0.20 10.76 14.04
N ALA A 109 0.85 11.49 13.12
CA ALA A 109 2.31 11.46 12.98
C ALA A 109 3.01 11.84 14.30
N VAL A 110 3.98 11.02 14.70
CA VAL A 110 4.85 11.20 15.87
C VAL A 110 6.30 11.42 15.48
N ALA A 111 6.70 10.95 14.29
CA ALA A 111 8.00 11.24 13.71
C ALA A 111 7.90 11.32 12.18
N ALA A 112 8.76 12.14 11.58
CA ALA A 112 8.95 12.18 10.13
C ALA A 112 10.41 12.42 9.77
N LEU A 113 10.92 11.69 8.79
CA LEU A 113 12.17 11.96 8.09
C LEU A 113 11.81 12.44 6.68
N ILE A 114 12.29 13.61 6.30
CA ILE A 114 11.99 14.25 5.02
C ILE A 114 13.32 14.56 4.34
N ALA A 115 13.45 14.17 3.09
CA ALA A 115 14.53 14.54 2.20
C ALA A 115 13.98 15.50 1.14
N GLU A 116 14.69 16.61 0.94
CA GLU A 116 14.37 17.70 0.01
C GLU A 116 15.63 17.96 -0.84
N ASP A 117 15.50 18.61 -2.00
CA ASP A 117 16.63 18.87 -2.92
C ASP A 117 17.86 19.51 -2.25
N GLU A 118 17.63 20.45 -1.33
CA GLU A 118 18.71 21.20 -0.67
C GLU A 118 19.06 20.68 0.73
N GLY A 119 18.48 19.56 1.18
CA GLY A 119 18.76 19.04 2.51
C GLY A 119 17.77 18.01 3.04
N GLY A 120 17.61 18.00 4.36
CA GLY A 120 16.68 17.08 4.99
C GLY A 120 16.40 17.41 6.43
N SER A 121 15.34 16.81 6.96
CA SER A 121 14.97 16.98 8.35
C SER A 121 14.40 15.72 8.98
N LEU A 122 14.82 15.46 10.22
CA LEU A 122 14.19 14.52 11.13
C LEU A 122 13.39 15.30 12.17
N ASN A 123 12.09 15.06 12.23
CA ASN A 123 11.16 15.72 13.13
C ASN A 123 10.57 14.70 14.09
N ILE A 124 10.55 15.03 15.39
CA ILE A 124 9.80 14.31 16.42
C ILE A 124 8.68 15.24 16.87
N PHE A 125 7.43 14.82 16.70
CA PHE A 125 6.25 15.62 17.00
C PHE A 125 5.82 15.46 18.46
N GLY A 126 5.45 16.57 19.08
CA GLY A 126 4.76 16.53 20.38
C GLY A 126 3.30 16.14 20.21
N SER A 127 2.59 15.96 21.33
CA SER A 127 1.14 15.71 21.35
C SER A 127 0.30 16.84 20.76
N ASN A 128 0.90 18.02 20.54
CA ASN A 128 0.26 19.16 19.91
C ASN A 128 0.67 19.23 18.43
N ARG A 129 -0.30 18.99 17.53
CA ARG A 129 -0.11 18.62 16.11
C ARG A 129 0.77 19.57 15.26
N ASN A 130 1.02 20.80 15.71
CA ASN A 130 1.79 21.80 14.96
C ASN A 130 3.18 22.13 15.54
N LYS A 131 3.67 21.37 16.53
CA LYS A 131 4.98 21.67 17.14
C LYS A 131 5.82 20.42 17.29
N SER A 132 6.91 20.34 16.51
CA SER A 132 7.96 19.36 16.76
C SER A 132 8.61 19.60 18.13
N GLY A 133 8.65 18.55 18.96
CA GLY A 133 9.37 18.54 20.23
C GLY A 133 10.88 18.50 20.03
N ALA A 134 11.34 17.89 18.94
CA ALA A 134 12.71 17.97 18.47
C ALA A 134 12.76 17.98 16.93
N ARG A 135 13.74 18.68 16.36
CA ARG A 135 14.04 18.68 14.93
C ARG A 135 15.55 18.68 14.74
N LEU A 136 16.05 17.77 13.92
CA LEU A 136 17.38 17.84 13.34
C LEU A 136 17.20 18.19 11.86
N SER A 137 17.92 19.18 11.35
CA SER A 137 17.90 19.50 9.93
C SER A 137 19.28 19.91 9.46
N ALA A 138 19.57 19.63 8.19
CA ALA A 138 20.78 20.08 7.53
C ALA A 138 20.44 20.53 6.11
N ASN A 139 21.16 21.53 5.62
CA ASN A 139 21.12 21.99 4.24
C ASN A 139 22.52 22.49 3.82
N LYS A 140 22.61 23.05 2.60
CA LYS A 140 23.86 23.61 2.05
C LYS A 140 24.58 24.64 2.94
N ASN A 141 23.86 25.27 3.86
CA ASN A 141 24.40 26.31 4.74
C ASN A 141 24.76 25.79 6.15
N GLY A 142 24.53 24.51 6.44
CA GLY A 142 24.89 23.88 7.71
C GLY A 142 23.77 23.08 8.36
N GLY A 143 24.01 22.67 9.61
CA GLY A 143 23.09 21.86 10.40
C GLY A 143 22.48 22.65 11.56
N VAL A 144 21.30 22.25 12.01
CA VAL A 144 20.72 22.71 13.26
C VAL A 144 19.96 21.57 13.95
N LEU A 145 20.26 21.39 15.23
CA LEU A 145 19.43 20.62 16.15
C LEU A 145 18.60 21.60 16.99
N THR A 146 17.28 21.46 16.98
CA THR A 146 16.37 22.24 17.81
C THR A 146 15.57 21.34 18.74
N VAL A 147 15.57 21.64 20.04
CA VAL A 147 14.74 20.97 21.05
C VAL A 147 13.75 21.98 21.63
N ARG A 148 12.47 21.61 21.72
CA ARG A 148 11.40 22.45 22.26
C ARG A 148 10.80 21.87 23.54
N TYR A 149 10.63 22.71 24.55
CA TYR A 149 10.01 22.34 25.82
C TYR A 149 9.11 23.48 26.34
N LYS A 150 7.83 23.16 26.57
CA LYS A 150 6.82 24.10 27.10
C LYS A 150 6.83 25.49 26.41
N GLY A 151 6.91 25.50 25.08
CA GLY A 151 6.91 26.74 24.29
C GLY A 151 8.26 27.46 24.17
N ARG A 152 9.31 26.97 24.84
CA ARG A 152 10.70 27.42 24.65
C ARG A 152 11.40 26.54 23.62
N SER A 153 12.38 27.08 22.91
CA SER A 153 13.25 26.34 21.99
C SER A 153 14.72 26.63 22.29
N LYS A 154 15.57 25.61 22.17
CA LYS A 154 17.03 25.75 22.14
C LYS A 154 17.55 25.13 20.86
N SER A 155 18.41 25.86 20.16
CA SER A 155 19.03 25.43 18.91
C SER A 155 20.54 25.30 19.10
N PHE A 156 21.11 24.30 18.44
CA PHE A 156 22.54 23.98 18.39
C PHE A 156 22.93 23.93 16.91
N TYR A 157 23.97 24.67 16.52
CA TYR A 157 24.46 24.81 15.15
C TYR A 157 25.87 24.25 15.04
#